data_AF-A0A314UVP9-F1
#
_entry.id   AF-A0A314UVP9-F1
#
_cell.length_a   1.000
_cell.length_b   1.000
_cell.length_c   1.000
_cell.angle_alpha   90.00
_cell.angle_beta   90.00
_cell.angle_gamma   90.00
#
_symmetry.space_group_name_H-M   'P 1'
#
loop_
_entity.id
_entity.type
_entity.pdbx_description
1 polymer ?
#
loop_
_entity_poly.entity_id
_entity_poly.type
_entity_poly.pdbx_seq_one_letter_code
_entity_poly.pdbx_strand_id
1 'polypeptide(L)'
;MKRQITFSLLFSLVIAFISDGLSAVPDKASVLSHDASFRHEFHEIVMAAGNDPNVQGFVDSTRLAWAVHLMLIQDAITARDTISSASSSDLGYLQSCLEAIFSNNVFQFILDKVLRTAAYQNDDEDMIYMYNAYLHKLITCFLSYPLARDKVKESKERAMSILSPYRMAGSHDSNLTSPQVSETGPLPFVSLLEFVSEIYQKEPELLSGNDVLWTFVNFAGEDHTNFQTLVAFLNMLSTLASSEEGASKVFELLQGKVFRSVGWSTLFDCLSIYDEKLKQSLQTAGAMLLEFPEGDAKALVAYLNDLQKVVENENPLERKNWFSDIEPLFKLLGYENVPPYVKQGENNILQQYLISEERDLSDRGRRFIGIFRFIYDHDFRPFPQRAYTNPCEKWQSVVACLQHFHMILSMYDINEDDIDVVADRSQLSTVTQPSPLQMQLPILELLKVCAYSSFCSFVLFN
;
A
#
# COMPACT_ATOMS: atom_id res chain seq x y z
N MET A 1 16.95 -16.16 -22.13
CA MET A 1 16.46 -17.11 -23.16
C MET A 1 15.47 -18.16 -22.65
N LYS A 2 15.84 -19.20 -21.86
CA LYS A 2 14.86 -20.26 -21.46
C LYS A 2 13.61 -19.72 -20.76
N ARG A 3 13.77 -18.81 -19.77
CA ARG A 3 12.63 -18.19 -19.05
C ARG A 3 11.76 -17.31 -19.94
N GLN A 4 12.38 -16.51 -20.82
CA GLN A 4 11.66 -15.67 -21.79
C GLN A 4 10.78 -16.53 -22.70
N ILE A 5 11.31 -17.64 -23.25
CA ILE A 5 10.50 -18.57 -24.05
C ILE A 5 9.31 -19.11 -23.25
N THR A 6 9.53 -19.51 -21.99
CA THR A 6 8.46 -19.99 -21.11
C THR A 6 7.39 -18.91 -20.87
N PHE A 7 7.79 -17.67 -20.62
CA PHE A 7 6.86 -16.55 -20.41
C PHE A 7 6.09 -16.23 -21.69
N SER A 8 6.77 -16.16 -22.84
CA SER A 8 6.10 -15.93 -24.12
C SER A 8 5.08 -17.03 -24.43
N LEU A 9 5.37 -18.29 -24.13
CA LEU A 9 4.41 -19.39 -24.28
C LEU A 9 3.22 -19.26 -23.32
N LEU A 10 3.48 -19.01 -22.04
CA LEU A 10 2.44 -18.79 -21.03
C LEU A 10 1.51 -17.66 -21.46
N PHE A 11 2.06 -16.49 -21.79
CA PHE A 11 1.27 -15.34 -22.17
C PHE A 11 0.61 -15.52 -23.53
N SER A 12 1.19 -16.27 -24.47
CA SER A 12 0.47 -16.64 -25.71
C SER A 12 -0.81 -17.42 -25.42
N LEU A 13 -0.77 -18.35 -24.47
CA LEU A 13 -1.97 -19.09 -24.02
C LEU A 13 -2.97 -18.18 -23.31
N VAL A 14 -2.50 -17.36 -22.36
CA VAL A 14 -3.35 -16.38 -21.66
C VAL A 14 -4.04 -15.45 -22.67
N ILE A 15 -3.28 -14.87 -23.59
CA ILE A 15 -3.79 -13.99 -24.64
C ILE A 15 -4.81 -14.72 -25.49
N ALA A 16 -4.52 -15.94 -25.96
CA ALA A 16 -5.44 -16.71 -26.79
C ALA A 16 -6.78 -16.97 -26.08
N PHE A 17 -6.73 -17.45 -24.83
CA PHE A 17 -7.93 -17.76 -24.04
C PHE A 17 -8.78 -16.53 -23.72
N ILE A 18 -8.15 -15.45 -23.27
CA ILE A 18 -8.86 -14.23 -22.90
C ILE A 18 -9.41 -13.52 -24.13
N SER A 19 -8.64 -13.45 -25.23
CA SER A 19 -9.10 -12.83 -26.47
C SER A 19 -10.29 -13.56 -27.07
N ASP A 20 -10.23 -14.89 -27.12
CA ASP A 20 -11.30 -15.71 -27.67
C ASP A 20 -12.56 -15.67 -26.79
N GLY A 21 -12.39 -15.72 -25.45
CA GLY A 21 -13.50 -15.60 -24.50
C GLY A 21 -14.20 -14.25 -24.56
N LEU A 22 -13.45 -13.14 -24.62
CA LEU A 22 -14.02 -11.79 -24.75
C LEU A 22 -14.64 -11.53 -26.14
N SER A 23 -14.13 -12.19 -27.18
CA SER A 23 -14.68 -12.08 -28.54
C SER A 23 -15.93 -12.94 -28.75
N ALA A 24 -16.27 -13.80 -27.79
CA ALA A 24 -17.48 -14.62 -27.82
C ALA A 24 -18.72 -13.75 -27.53
N VAL A 25 -19.24 -13.10 -28.57
CA VAL A 25 -20.48 -12.30 -28.54
C VAL A 25 -21.69 -13.24 -28.75
N PRO A 26 -22.93 -12.91 -28.33
CA PRO A 26 -24.11 -13.76 -28.54
C PRO A 26 -24.32 -14.28 -29.98
N ASP A 27 -23.75 -13.61 -31.00
CA ASP A 27 -23.82 -14.01 -32.41
C ASP A 27 -22.56 -14.74 -32.94
N LYS A 28 -21.47 -14.80 -32.16
CA LYS A 28 -20.19 -15.42 -32.55
C LYS A 28 -19.69 -16.32 -31.43
N ALA A 29 -19.78 -17.64 -31.64
CA ALA A 29 -19.23 -18.59 -30.67
C ALA A 29 -17.70 -18.46 -30.55
N SER A 30 -17.17 -18.81 -29.37
CA SER A 30 -15.72 -18.99 -29.16
C SER A 30 -15.16 -19.93 -30.22
N VAL A 31 -14.01 -19.59 -30.81
CA VAL A 31 -13.36 -20.40 -31.85
C VAL A 31 -12.62 -21.58 -31.21
N LEU A 32 -12.00 -21.36 -30.04
CA LEU A 32 -11.21 -22.39 -29.38
C LEU A 32 -12.08 -23.47 -28.74
N SER A 33 -13.23 -23.08 -28.20
CA SER A 33 -14.03 -23.96 -27.34
C SER A 33 -15.45 -24.21 -27.86
N HIS A 34 -15.73 -23.94 -29.14
CA HIS A 34 -17.02 -24.28 -29.75
C HIS A 34 -17.34 -25.77 -29.58
N ASP A 35 -16.32 -26.61 -29.75
CA ASP A 35 -16.41 -28.06 -29.66
C ASP A 35 -16.30 -28.53 -28.20
N ALA A 36 -17.35 -29.20 -27.71
CA ALA A 36 -17.39 -29.76 -26.36
C ALA A 36 -16.36 -30.90 -26.16
N SER A 37 -16.00 -31.62 -27.23
CA SER A 37 -14.98 -32.67 -27.16
C SER A 37 -13.59 -32.09 -26.91
N PHE A 38 -13.25 -30.99 -27.59
CA PHE A 38 -12.02 -30.24 -27.33
C PHE A 38 -12.00 -29.71 -25.90
N ARG A 39 -13.10 -29.14 -25.39
CA ARG A 39 -13.16 -28.65 -24.00
C ARG A 39 -12.86 -29.75 -22.99
N HIS A 40 -13.45 -30.93 -23.18
CA HIS A 40 -13.20 -32.08 -22.33
C HIS A 40 -11.75 -32.55 -22.42
N GLU A 41 -11.23 -32.79 -23.62
CA GLU A 41 -9.85 -33.26 -23.83
C GLU A 41 -8.82 -32.27 -23.26
N PHE A 42 -8.98 -30.98 -23.55
CA PHE A 42 -8.08 -29.95 -23.03
C PHE A 42 -8.17 -29.85 -21.50
N HIS A 43 -9.38 -29.95 -20.93
CA HIS A 43 -9.55 -29.95 -19.49
C HIS A 43 -8.84 -31.13 -18.83
N GLU A 44 -8.96 -32.35 -19.36
CA GLU A 44 -8.23 -33.52 -18.85
C GLU A 44 -6.71 -33.33 -18.94
N ILE A 45 -6.21 -32.76 -20.05
CA ILE A 45 -4.78 -32.48 -20.23
C ILE A 45 -4.29 -31.47 -19.19
N VAL A 46 -5.00 -30.35 -19.00
CA VAL A 46 -4.57 -29.31 -18.07
C VAL A 46 -4.73 -29.76 -16.62
N MET A 47 -5.68 -30.63 -16.30
CA MET A 47 -5.87 -31.15 -14.94
C MET A 47 -4.95 -32.33 -14.59
N ALA A 48 -4.28 -32.93 -15.57
CA ALA A 48 -3.31 -33.97 -15.32
C ALA A 48 -2.19 -33.50 -14.36
N ALA A 49 -1.87 -34.35 -13.38
CA ALA A 49 -0.83 -34.06 -12.39
C ALA A 49 0.57 -34.10 -13.04
N GLY A 50 1.33 -33.02 -12.91
CA GLY A 50 2.73 -32.95 -13.32
C GLY A 50 3.68 -33.47 -12.24
N ASN A 51 4.82 -34.04 -12.66
CA ASN A 51 5.86 -34.54 -11.74
C ASN A 51 6.85 -33.46 -11.27
N ASP A 52 6.94 -32.31 -11.96
CA ASP A 52 7.88 -31.22 -11.64
C ASP A 52 7.10 -30.02 -11.07
N PRO A 53 7.38 -29.58 -9.81
CA PRO A 53 6.67 -28.47 -9.18
C PRO A 53 6.86 -27.13 -9.90
N ASN A 54 7.98 -26.90 -10.59
CA ASN A 54 8.20 -25.66 -11.34
C ASN A 54 7.32 -25.64 -12.59
N VAL A 55 7.24 -26.76 -13.31
CA VAL A 55 6.37 -26.89 -14.48
C VAL A 55 4.90 -26.82 -14.04
N GLN A 56 4.59 -27.46 -12.91
CA GLN A 56 3.25 -27.47 -12.34
C GLN A 56 2.71 -26.06 -12.11
N GLY A 57 3.50 -25.12 -11.56
CA GLY A 57 3.04 -23.73 -11.38
C GLY A 57 2.74 -22.98 -12.69
N PHE A 58 3.46 -23.27 -13.78
CA PHE A 58 3.12 -22.74 -15.11
C PHE A 58 1.84 -23.38 -15.68
N VAL A 59 1.64 -24.67 -15.44
CA VAL A 59 0.39 -25.35 -15.80
C VAL A 59 -0.76 -24.78 -14.97
N ASP A 60 -0.57 -24.52 -13.68
CA ASP A 60 -1.58 -23.90 -12.83
C ASP A 60 -1.92 -22.46 -13.28
N SER A 61 -0.93 -21.69 -13.75
CA SER A 61 -1.16 -20.38 -14.39
C SER A 61 -2.00 -20.53 -15.67
N THR A 62 -1.81 -21.62 -16.41
CA THR A 62 -2.65 -21.99 -17.56
C THR A 62 -4.07 -22.39 -17.12
N ARG A 63 -4.22 -23.11 -16.00
CA ARG A 63 -5.53 -23.44 -15.40
C ARG A 63 -6.31 -22.19 -15.02
N LEU A 64 -5.64 -21.16 -14.50
CA LEU A 64 -6.26 -19.86 -14.22
C LEU A 64 -6.82 -19.21 -15.50
N ALA A 65 -6.02 -19.13 -16.56
CA ALA A 65 -6.49 -18.58 -17.84
C ALA A 65 -7.62 -19.41 -18.46
N TRP A 66 -7.53 -20.74 -18.36
CA TRP A 66 -8.57 -21.66 -18.82
C TRP A 66 -9.87 -21.50 -18.03
N ALA A 67 -9.80 -21.37 -16.71
CA ALA A 67 -10.97 -21.13 -15.86
C ALA A 67 -11.68 -19.84 -16.25
N VAL A 68 -10.94 -18.75 -16.45
CA VAL A 68 -11.52 -17.46 -16.89
C VAL A 68 -12.14 -17.57 -18.28
N HIS A 69 -11.52 -18.32 -19.19
CA HIS A 69 -12.11 -18.59 -20.49
C HIS A 69 -13.44 -19.34 -20.38
N LEU A 70 -13.51 -20.40 -19.56
CA LEU A 70 -14.74 -21.14 -19.29
C LEU A 70 -15.85 -20.23 -18.70
N MET A 71 -15.50 -19.31 -17.80
CA MET A 71 -16.43 -18.32 -17.25
C MET A 71 -17.04 -17.44 -18.35
N LEU A 72 -16.19 -16.89 -19.23
CA LEU A 72 -16.62 -15.98 -20.31
C LEU A 72 -17.53 -16.66 -21.32
N ILE A 73 -17.21 -17.90 -21.73
CA ILE A 73 -18.06 -18.62 -22.68
C ILE A 73 -19.36 -19.09 -22.05
N GLN A 74 -19.39 -19.39 -20.74
CA GLN A 74 -20.60 -19.83 -20.06
C GLN A 74 -21.63 -18.71 -19.94
N ASP A 75 -21.19 -17.47 -19.72
CA ASP A 75 -22.07 -16.28 -19.75
C ASP A 75 -22.64 -16.06 -21.16
N ALA A 76 -21.84 -16.24 -22.21
CA ALA A 76 -22.30 -16.15 -23.60
C ALA A 76 -23.31 -17.24 -23.98
N ILE A 77 -23.14 -18.47 -23.45
CA ILE A 77 -24.05 -19.60 -23.68
C ILE A 77 -25.36 -19.42 -22.90
N THR A 78 -25.29 -18.98 -21.64
CA THR A 78 -26.48 -18.76 -20.79
C THR A 78 -27.35 -17.63 -21.31
N ALA A 79 -26.76 -16.61 -21.94
CA ALA A 79 -27.49 -15.56 -22.65
C ALA A 79 -28.21 -16.07 -23.93
N ARG A 80 -27.77 -17.20 -24.51
CA ARG A 80 -28.29 -17.76 -25.77
C ARG A 80 -29.38 -18.82 -25.55
N ASP A 81 -29.27 -19.66 -24.51
CA ASP A 81 -30.17 -20.80 -24.30
C ASP A 81 -30.95 -20.70 -22.97
N THR A 82 -32.24 -20.38 -23.03
CA THR A 82 -33.15 -20.45 -21.87
C THR A 82 -33.53 -21.88 -21.49
N ILE A 83 -33.16 -22.89 -22.30
CA ILE A 83 -33.50 -24.30 -22.06
C ILE A 83 -32.42 -25.19 -22.69
N SER A 84 -31.39 -25.59 -21.93
CA SER A 84 -30.52 -26.70 -22.35
C SER A 84 -29.73 -27.28 -21.17
N SER A 85 -29.81 -28.59 -21.00
CA SER A 85 -29.16 -29.42 -19.98
C SER A 85 -27.64 -29.58 -20.19
N ALA A 86 -26.97 -28.61 -20.82
CA ALA A 86 -25.52 -28.62 -21.06
C ALA A 86 -24.69 -28.15 -19.84
N SER A 87 -25.33 -27.94 -18.68
CA SER A 87 -24.79 -27.10 -17.61
C SER A 87 -24.02 -27.81 -16.49
N SER A 88 -23.89 -29.14 -16.49
CA SER A 88 -23.28 -29.86 -15.35
C SER A 88 -21.77 -30.14 -15.49
N SER A 89 -21.29 -30.49 -16.69
CA SER A 89 -19.88 -30.86 -16.90
C SER A 89 -18.95 -29.65 -16.94
N ASP A 90 -19.31 -28.59 -17.69
CA ASP A 90 -18.51 -27.37 -17.81
C ASP A 90 -18.40 -26.63 -16.45
N LEU A 91 -19.46 -26.68 -15.63
CA LEU A 91 -19.41 -26.18 -14.25
C LEU A 91 -18.49 -27.01 -13.36
N GLY A 92 -18.48 -28.34 -13.52
CA GLY A 92 -17.55 -29.24 -12.82
C GLY A 92 -16.09 -28.98 -13.16
N TYR A 93 -15.80 -28.67 -14.43
CA TYR A 93 -14.47 -28.26 -14.88
C TYR A 93 -14.03 -26.96 -14.23
N LEU A 94 -14.92 -25.98 -14.16
CA LEU A 94 -14.65 -24.70 -13.54
C LEU A 94 -14.35 -24.84 -12.05
N GLN A 95 -15.18 -25.61 -11.32
CA GLN A 95 -14.96 -25.89 -9.89
C GLN A 95 -13.61 -26.59 -9.64
N SER A 96 -13.26 -27.58 -10.48
CA SER A 96 -12.00 -28.31 -10.37
C SER A 96 -10.79 -27.39 -10.62
N CYS A 97 -10.87 -26.48 -11.59
CA CYS A 97 -9.83 -25.48 -11.83
C CYS A 97 -9.71 -24.54 -10.62
N LEU A 98 -10.83 -24.00 -10.11
CA LEU A 98 -10.83 -23.09 -8.96
C LEU A 98 -10.21 -23.75 -7.71
N GLU A 99 -10.51 -25.03 -7.47
CA GLU A 99 -9.91 -25.77 -6.35
C GLU A 99 -8.38 -25.88 -6.50
N ALA A 100 -7.89 -26.22 -7.70
CA ALA A 100 -6.46 -26.29 -7.97
C ALA A 100 -5.77 -24.91 -7.86
N ILE A 101 -6.40 -23.85 -8.38
CA ILE A 101 -5.87 -22.49 -8.38
C ILE A 101 -5.62 -21.99 -6.95
N PHE A 102 -6.59 -22.20 -6.05
CA PHE A 102 -6.44 -21.75 -4.67
C PHE A 102 -5.57 -22.70 -3.84
N SER A 103 -5.67 -24.02 -4.05
CA SER A 103 -4.85 -25.00 -3.32
C SER A 103 -3.36 -24.85 -3.61
N ASN A 104 -3.01 -24.55 -4.87
CA ASN A 104 -1.62 -24.39 -5.30
C ASN A 104 -1.11 -22.94 -5.19
N ASN A 105 -1.96 -22.01 -4.71
CA ASN A 105 -1.70 -20.58 -4.64
C ASN A 105 -1.02 -20.02 -5.91
N VAL A 106 -1.76 -20.08 -7.01
CA VAL A 106 -1.25 -19.69 -8.35
C VAL A 106 -0.84 -18.23 -8.40
N PHE A 107 -1.53 -17.36 -7.66
CA PHE A 107 -1.21 -15.95 -7.57
C PHE A 107 0.22 -15.74 -7.04
N GLN A 108 0.61 -16.47 -5.98
CA GLN A 108 1.97 -16.41 -5.46
C GLN A 108 3.01 -16.91 -6.47
N PHE A 109 2.70 -18.00 -7.18
CA PHE A 109 3.60 -18.52 -8.20
C PHE A 109 3.83 -17.50 -9.32
N ILE A 110 2.77 -16.88 -9.84
CA ILE A 110 2.87 -15.87 -10.90
C ILE A 110 3.68 -14.67 -10.40
N LEU A 111 3.42 -14.17 -9.18
CA LEU A 111 4.19 -13.10 -8.57
C LEU A 111 5.69 -13.42 -8.52
N ASP A 112 6.07 -14.54 -7.88
CA ASP A 112 7.48 -14.80 -7.55
C ASP A 112 8.28 -15.41 -8.71
N LYS A 113 7.63 -16.22 -9.55
CA LYS A 113 8.29 -17.00 -10.61
C LYS A 113 8.11 -16.41 -12.01
N VAL A 114 7.19 -15.45 -12.17
CA VAL A 114 6.99 -14.73 -13.43
C VAL A 114 7.27 -13.25 -13.23
N LEU A 115 6.36 -12.51 -12.58
CA LEU A 115 6.32 -11.05 -12.60
C LEU A 115 7.55 -10.43 -11.94
N ARG A 116 7.92 -10.85 -10.73
CA ARG A 116 9.05 -10.28 -9.98
C ARG A 116 10.41 -10.79 -10.44
N THR A 117 10.47 -11.58 -11.52
CA THR A 117 11.74 -12.07 -12.04
C THR A 117 12.40 -11.06 -12.96
N ALA A 118 13.73 -10.97 -12.90
CA ALA A 118 14.50 -10.12 -13.81
C ALA A 118 14.31 -10.47 -15.30
N ALA A 119 13.86 -11.69 -15.61
CA ALA A 119 13.58 -12.09 -16.99
C ALA A 119 12.28 -11.49 -17.53
N TYR A 120 11.30 -11.19 -16.67
CA TYR A 120 10.07 -10.48 -17.03
C TYR A 120 10.29 -8.97 -16.98
N GLN A 121 10.89 -8.47 -15.88
CA GLN A 121 11.07 -7.03 -15.63
C GLN A 121 11.98 -6.32 -16.64
N ASN A 122 12.88 -7.05 -17.31
CA ASN A 122 13.80 -6.51 -18.31
C ASN A 122 13.49 -7.03 -19.73
N ASP A 123 12.28 -7.55 -19.97
CA ASP A 123 11.83 -7.88 -21.31
C ASP A 123 11.47 -6.61 -22.10
N ASP A 124 11.11 -6.76 -23.37
CA ASP A 124 10.67 -5.66 -24.22
C ASP A 124 9.44 -4.93 -23.64
N GLU A 125 9.48 -3.59 -23.60
CA GLU A 125 8.47 -2.75 -22.95
C GLU A 125 7.07 -2.95 -23.57
N ASP A 126 6.97 -3.06 -24.90
CA ASP A 126 5.70 -3.29 -25.58
C ASP A 126 5.11 -4.67 -25.23
N MET A 127 5.99 -5.67 -25.08
CA MET A 127 5.59 -7.00 -24.65
C MET A 127 5.11 -7.03 -23.21
N ILE A 128 5.81 -6.35 -22.29
CA ILE A 128 5.41 -6.23 -20.88
C ILE A 128 4.06 -5.52 -20.78
N TYR A 129 3.88 -4.40 -21.49
CA TYR A 129 2.62 -3.68 -21.54
C TYR A 129 1.47 -4.57 -22.01
N MET A 130 1.68 -5.31 -23.12
CA MET A 130 0.69 -6.26 -23.62
C MET A 130 0.37 -7.35 -22.59
N TYR A 131 1.38 -7.92 -21.93
CA TYR A 131 1.18 -8.94 -20.89
C TYR A 131 0.37 -8.39 -19.72
N ASN A 132 0.71 -7.21 -19.19
CA ASN A 132 -0.02 -6.55 -18.11
C ASN A 132 -1.47 -6.26 -18.51
N ALA A 133 -1.72 -5.77 -19.73
CA ALA A 133 -3.07 -5.52 -20.23
C ALA A 133 -3.94 -6.79 -20.26
N TYR A 134 -3.36 -7.95 -20.59
CA TYR A 134 -4.08 -9.22 -20.56
C TYR A 134 -4.22 -9.81 -19.15
N LEU A 135 -3.28 -9.56 -18.25
CA LEU A 135 -3.45 -9.89 -16.82
C LEU A 135 -4.56 -9.06 -16.18
N HIS A 136 -4.65 -7.77 -16.51
CA HIS A 136 -5.75 -6.90 -16.11
C HIS A 136 -7.11 -7.44 -16.61
N LYS A 137 -7.22 -7.82 -17.89
CA LYS A 137 -8.44 -8.44 -18.42
C LYS A 137 -8.77 -9.74 -17.70
N LEU A 138 -7.78 -10.61 -17.53
CA LEU A 138 -7.91 -11.89 -16.84
C LEU A 138 -8.45 -11.69 -15.42
N ILE A 139 -7.85 -10.79 -14.62
CA ILE A 139 -8.25 -10.59 -13.24
C ILE A 139 -9.62 -9.90 -13.13
N THR A 140 -9.93 -8.97 -14.06
CA THR A 140 -11.24 -8.32 -14.10
C THR A 140 -12.34 -9.33 -14.42
N CYS A 141 -12.15 -10.19 -15.43
CA CYS A 141 -13.11 -11.25 -15.76
C CYS A 141 -13.25 -12.28 -14.63
N PHE A 142 -12.14 -12.66 -14.00
CA PHE A 142 -12.14 -13.54 -12.83
C PHE A 142 -12.96 -12.94 -11.68
N LEU A 143 -12.71 -11.68 -11.33
CA LEU A 143 -13.39 -10.99 -10.25
C LEU A 143 -14.84 -10.57 -10.59
N SER A 144 -15.27 -10.62 -11.85
CA SER A 144 -16.68 -10.40 -12.22
C SER A 144 -17.55 -11.64 -12.02
N TYR A 145 -16.97 -12.84 -12.08
CA TYR A 145 -17.76 -14.07 -12.12
C TYR A 145 -18.20 -14.56 -10.72
N PRO A 146 -19.50 -14.91 -10.51
CA PRO A 146 -20.02 -15.27 -9.19
C PRO A 146 -19.27 -16.41 -8.49
N LEU A 147 -18.99 -17.51 -9.20
CA LEU A 147 -18.35 -18.68 -8.59
C LEU A 147 -16.90 -18.39 -8.16
N ALA A 148 -16.20 -17.53 -8.91
CA ALA A 148 -14.88 -17.07 -8.54
C ALA A 148 -14.93 -16.19 -7.29
N ARG A 149 -15.91 -15.28 -7.20
CA ARG A 149 -16.15 -14.46 -6.00
C ARG A 149 -16.44 -15.30 -4.76
N ASP A 150 -17.25 -16.36 -4.90
CA ASP A 150 -17.51 -17.29 -3.81
C ASP A 150 -16.23 -17.98 -3.33
N LYS A 151 -15.35 -18.38 -4.26
CA LYS A 151 -14.05 -18.99 -3.90
C LYS A 151 -13.08 -18.00 -3.25
N VAL A 152 -13.04 -16.75 -3.75
CA VAL A 152 -12.30 -15.65 -3.13
C VAL A 152 -12.80 -15.40 -1.71
N LYS A 153 -14.12 -15.43 -1.50
CA LYS A 153 -14.73 -15.27 -0.17
C LYS A 153 -14.37 -16.41 0.77
N GLU A 154 -14.47 -17.66 0.32
CA GLU A 154 -14.01 -18.83 1.10
C GLU A 154 -12.52 -18.68 1.49
N SER A 155 -11.68 -18.25 0.55
CA SER A 155 -10.25 -18.03 0.80
C SER A 155 -10.00 -16.87 1.78
N LYS A 156 -10.79 -15.79 1.71
CA LYS A 156 -10.74 -14.65 2.64
C LYS A 156 -11.09 -15.10 4.05
N GLU A 157 -12.23 -15.79 4.22
CA GLU A 157 -12.69 -16.30 5.50
C GLU A 157 -11.67 -17.27 6.12
N ARG A 158 -11.09 -18.16 5.30
CA ARG A 158 -10.00 -19.05 5.72
C ARG A 158 -8.78 -18.25 6.20
N ALA A 159 -8.35 -17.24 5.44
CA ALA A 159 -7.20 -16.41 5.81
C ALA A 159 -7.45 -15.64 7.11
N MET A 160 -8.68 -15.18 7.35
CA MET A 160 -9.10 -14.46 8.56
C MET A 160 -9.27 -15.38 9.78
N SER A 161 -9.58 -16.66 9.57
CA SER A 161 -9.68 -17.65 10.65
C SER A 161 -8.32 -18.06 11.24
N ILE A 162 -7.23 -17.84 10.52
CA ILE A 162 -5.87 -18.13 10.99
C ILE A 162 -5.52 -17.11 12.07
N LEU A 163 -5.42 -17.60 13.30
CA LEU A 163 -5.00 -16.79 14.44
C LEU A 163 -3.58 -16.30 14.21
N SER A 164 -3.40 -14.99 14.27
CA SER A 164 -2.06 -14.41 14.32
C SER A 164 -1.34 -14.98 15.56
N PRO A 165 -0.06 -15.40 15.48
CA PRO A 165 0.65 -16.15 16.52
C PRO A 165 0.89 -15.42 17.86
N TYR A 166 0.18 -14.33 18.13
CA TYR A 166 0.27 -13.50 19.34
C TYR A 166 -0.15 -14.19 20.67
N ARG A 167 -0.34 -15.51 20.71
CA ARG A 167 -0.86 -16.22 21.90
C ARG A 167 0.13 -17.14 22.63
N MET A 168 1.44 -17.00 22.44
CA MET A 168 2.43 -17.74 23.24
C MET A 168 3.59 -16.87 23.73
N ALA A 169 3.27 -15.85 24.53
CA ALA A 169 4.24 -15.20 25.41
C ALA A 169 3.60 -15.02 26.79
N GLY A 170 3.32 -16.13 27.47
CA GLY A 170 2.69 -16.10 28.79
C GLY A 170 2.07 -17.41 29.24
N SER A 171 2.78 -18.54 29.10
CA SER A 171 2.48 -19.73 29.88
C SER A 171 3.67 -20.68 29.80
N HIS A 172 4.57 -20.58 30.78
CA HIS A 172 5.39 -21.72 31.14
C HIS A 172 4.46 -22.73 31.81
N ASP A 173 4.00 -23.72 31.07
CA ASP A 173 3.83 -25.05 31.65
C ASP A 173 3.89 -26.15 30.59
N SER A 174 4.58 -27.20 31.01
CA SER A 174 5.11 -28.32 30.26
C SER A 174 4.08 -29.23 29.58
N ASN A 175 4.54 -29.82 28.48
CA ASN A 175 4.10 -31.09 27.87
C ASN A 175 2.70 -31.14 27.28
N LEU A 176 2.62 -30.96 25.96
CA LEU A 176 1.86 -31.84 25.05
C LEU A 176 2.50 -31.72 23.66
N THR A 177 3.01 -32.85 23.16
CA THR A 177 3.51 -33.02 21.79
C THR A 177 2.40 -32.74 20.78
N SER A 178 2.53 -31.65 20.02
CA SER A 178 1.93 -31.51 18.69
C SER A 178 3.05 -31.32 17.66
N PRO A 179 2.97 -31.98 16.50
CA PRO A 179 4.05 -31.92 15.52
C PRO A 179 4.07 -30.55 14.86
N GLN A 180 5.25 -29.91 14.97
CA GLN A 180 5.88 -29.07 13.97
C GLN A 180 5.08 -27.87 13.44
N VAL A 181 5.47 -26.70 13.94
CA VAL A 181 5.69 -25.49 13.14
C VAL A 181 6.10 -25.87 11.72
N SER A 182 5.14 -25.84 10.78
CA SER A 182 5.41 -25.95 9.36
C SER A 182 5.23 -24.56 8.77
N GLU A 183 6.24 -24.12 8.03
CA GLU A 183 6.29 -22.88 7.24
C GLU A 183 4.96 -22.63 6.52
N THR A 184 4.10 -21.76 7.07
CA THR A 184 2.89 -21.34 6.36
C THR A 184 3.32 -20.33 5.30
N GLY A 185 3.48 -20.82 4.07
CA GLY A 185 3.64 -19.96 2.89
C GLY A 185 2.48 -18.96 2.75
N PRO A 186 2.60 -17.98 1.83
CA PRO A 186 1.59 -16.96 1.63
C PRO A 186 0.20 -17.55 1.41
N LEU A 187 -0.81 -16.94 2.03
CA LEU A 187 -2.19 -17.39 1.91
C LEU A 187 -2.75 -16.96 0.54
N PRO A 188 -3.54 -17.79 -0.17
CA PRO A 188 -4.02 -17.45 -1.51
C PRO A 188 -4.77 -16.11 -1.60
N PHE A 189 -5.54 -15.76 -0.57
CA PHE A 189 -6.21 -14.45 -0.51
C PHE A 189 -5.21 -13.29 -0.40
N VAL A 190 -4.15 -13.43 0.40
CA VAL A 190 -3.08 -12.42 0.51
C VAL A 190 -2.34 -12.29 -0.82
N SER A 191 -1.99 -13.41 -1.44
CA SER A 191 -1.31 -13.43 -2.75
C SER A 191 -2.19 -12.86 -3.87
N LEU A 192 -3.52 -13.01 -3.79
CA LEU A 192 -4.45 -12.36 -4.72
C LEU A 192 -4.42 -10.82 -4.60
N LEU A 193 -4.39 -10.29 -3.38
CA LEU A 193 -4.27 -8.84 -3.14
C LEU A 193 -2.94 -8.31 -3.69
N GLU A 194 -1.84 -9.01 -3.42
CA GLU A 194 -0.53 -8.67 -3.98
C GLU A 194 -0.49 -8.78 -5.51
N PHE A 195 -1.17 -9.77 -6.09
CA PHE A 195 -1.23 -9.94 -7.54
C PHE A 195 -1.99 -8.80 -8.22
N VAL A 196 -3.11 -8.36 -7.63
CA VAL A 196 -3.80 -7.14 -8.05
C VAL A 196 -2.86 -5.94 -7.94
N SER A 197 -2.17 -5.79 -6.82
CA SER A 197 -1.23 -4.68 -6.57
C SER A 197 -0.15 -4.60 -7.66
N GLU A 198 0.46 -5.74 -8.00
CA GLU A 198 1.54 -5.82 -8.99
C GLU A 198 1.08 -5.40 -10.40
N ILE A 199 -0.16 -5.75 -10.80
CA ILE A 199 -0.72 -5.37 -12.11
C ILE A 199 -0.87 -3.85 -12.20
N TYR A 200 -1.52 -3.22 -11.21
CA TYR A 200 -1.85 -1.79 -11.26
C TYR A 200 -0.70 -0.88 -10.82
N GLN A 201 0.30 -1.41 -10.12
CA GLN A 201 1.54 -0.67 -9.87
C GLN A 201 2.31 -0.43 -11.19
N LYS A 202 2.22 -1.37 -12.14
CA LYS A 202 2.90 -1.27 -13.43
C LYS A 202 2.13 -0.41 -14.43
N GLU A 203 0.82 -0.57 -14.49
CA GLU A 203 -0.06 0.15 -15.44
C GLU A 203 -1.23 0.84 -14.71
N PRO A 204 -0.99 1.95 -13.98
CA PRO A 204 -2.02 2.63 -13.19
C PRO A 204 -3.23 3.10 -14.01
N GLU A 205 -3.05 3.38 -15.30
CA GLU A 205 -4.09 3.84 -16.20
C GLU A 205 -5.16 2.78 -16.49
N LEU A 206 -4.83 1.49 -16.33
CA LEU A 206 -5.80 0.40 -16.47
C LEU A 206 -6.87 0.39 -15.35
N LEU A 207 -6.69 1.21 -14.31
CA LEU A 207 -7.64 1.34 -13.22
C LEU A 207 -8.90 2.15 -13.61
N SER A 208 -8.76 3.07 -14.57
CA SER A 208 -9.83 4.01 -14.90
C SER A 208 -11.07 3.28 -15.44
N GLY A 209 -12.23 3.57 -14.85
CA GLY A 209 -13.50 2.92 -15.22
C GLY A 209 -13.63 1.44 -14.81
N ASN A 210 -12.71 0.88 -14.00
CA ASN A 210 -12.79 -0.51 -13.56
C ASN A 210 -13.69 -0.69 -12.31
N ASP A 211 -15.01 -0.63 -12.50
CA ASP A 211 -15.99 -0.78 -11.41
C ASP A 211 -15.96 -2.18 -10.77
N VAL A 212 -15.58 -3.20 -11.53
CA VAL A 212 -15.46 -4.58 -11.04
C VAL A 212 -14.36 -4.66 -9.99
N LEU A 213 -13.21 -4.02 -10.24
CA LEU A 213 -12.12 -3.98 -9.28
C LEU A 213 -12.52 -3.21 -8.02
N TRP A 214 -13.17 -2.06 -8.15
CA TRP A 214 -13.62 -1.29 -6.98
C TRP A 214 -14.67 -2.04 -6.15
N THR A 215 -15.52 -2.85 -6.80
CA THR A 215 -16.42 -3.78 -6.10
C THR A 215 -15.65 -4.82 -5.29
N PHE A 216 -14.57 -5.38 -5.87
CA PHE A 216 -13.68 -6.29 -5.16
C PHE A 216 -12.93 -5.61 -4.01
N VAL A 217 -12.44 -4.38 -4.18
CA VAL A 217 -11.78 -3.59 -3.13
C VAL A 217 -12.71 -3.37 -1.94
N ASN A 218 -13.97 -2.98 -2.20
CA ASN A 218 -14.99 -2.84 -1.17
C ASN A 218 -15.20 -4.15 -0.39
N PHE A 219 -15.34 -5.27 -1.10
CA PHE A 219 -15.44 -6.58 -0.48
C PHE A 219 -14.17 -6.95 0.31
N ALA A 220 -12.98 -6.69 -0.23
CA ALA A 220 -11.72 -7.11 0.36
C ALA A 220 -11.45 -6.42 1.70
N GLY A 221 -11.78 -5.13 1.83
CA GLY A 221 -11.50 -4.30 3.01
C GLY A 221 -12.35 -4.58 4.26
N GLU A 222 -13.38 -5.42 4.16
CA GLU A 222 -14.24 -5.74 5.30
C GLU A 222 -13.58 -6.72 6.29
N ASP A 223 -13.70 -6.43 7.59
CA ASP A 223 -13.51 -7.36 8.72
C ASP A 223 -12.14 -8.07 8.82
N HIS A 224 -11.03 -7.35 8.56
CA HIS A 224 -9.69 -7.88 8.80
C HIS A 224 -9.44 -8.24 10.28
N THR A 225 -9.10 -9.51 10.55
CA THR A 225 -8.84 -10.04 11.90
C THR A 225 -7.36 -10.31 12.21
N ASN A 226 -6.49 -10.22 11.20
CA ASN A 226 -5.04 -10.40 11.35
C ASN A 226 -4.27 -9.39 10.51
N PHE A 227 -3.05 -9.07 10.95
CA PHE A 227 -2.23 -8.05 10.31
C PHE A 227 -1.78 -8.42 8.90
N GLN A 228 -1.63 -9.70 8.56
CA GLN A 228 -1.16 -10.12 7.22
C GLN A 228 -2.17 -9.73 6.14
N THR A 229 -3.46 -10.02 6.37
CA THR A 229 -4.52 -9.64 5.44
C THR A 229 -4.72 -8.12 5.39
N LEU A 230 -4.64 -7.43 6.54
CA LEU A 230 -4.76 -5.98 6.61
C LEU A 230 -3.63 -5.28 5.85
N VAL A 231 -2.38 -5.67 6.11
CA VAL A 231 -1.20 -5.08 5.46
C VAL A 231 -1.23 -5.31 3.95
N ALA A 232 -1.60 -6.50 3.49
CA ALA A 232 -1.74 -6.79 2.06
C ALA A 232 -2.84 -5.95 1.41
N PHE A 233 -3.96 -5.73 2.10
CA PHE A 233 -5.04 -4.88 1.63
C PHE A 233 -4.63 -3.40 1.54
N LEU A 234 -3.99 -2.87 2.59
CA LEU A 234 -3.47 -1.49 2.59
C LEU A 234 -2.42 -1.31 1.48
N ASN A 235 -1.43 -2.19 1.37
CA ASN A 235 -0.45 -2.12 0.28
C ASN A 235 -1.12 -2.13 -1.11
N MET A 236 -2.21 -2.89 -1.29
CA MET A 236 -3.00 -2.84 -2.51
C MET A 236 -3.63 -1.46 -2.72
N LEU A 237 -4.29 -0.87 -1.71
CA LEU A 237 -4.80 0.51 -1.79
C LEU A 237 -3.69 1.50 -2.17
N SER A 238 -2.50 1.39 -1.58
CA SER A 238 -1.33 2.23 -1.90
C SER A 238 -1.01 2.19 -3.39
N THR A 239 -0.99 1.00 -3.99
CA THR A 239 -0.74 0.84 -5.44
C THR A 239 -1.87 1.40 -6.29
N LEU A 240 -3.13 1.23 -5.88
CA LEU A 240 -4.29 1.76 -6.58
C LEU A 240 -4.38 3.30 -6.51
N ALA A 241 -3.73 3.92 -5.51
CA ALA A 241 -3.61 5.37 -5.38
C ALA A 241 -2.52 6.00 -6.28
N SER A 242 -2.00 5.29 -7.28
CA SER A 242 -0.94 5.78 -8.19
C SER A 242 -1.44 6.69 -9.32
N SER A 243 -2.71 7.08 -9.32
CA SER A 243 -3.31 8.05 -10.25
C SER A 243 -4.23 9.00 -9.49
N GLU A 244 -4.56 10.16 -10.07
CA GLU A 244 -5.46 11.14 -9.42
C GLU A 244 -6.84 10.54 -9.10
N GLU A 245 -7.44 9.81 -10.06
CA GLU A 245 -8.72 9.12 -9.86
C GLU A 245 -8.61 8.05 -8.76
N GLY A 246 -7.53 7.26 -8.77
CA GLY A 246 -7.29 6.22 -7.79
C GLY A 246 -7.08 6.76 -6.39
N ALA A 247 -6.28 7.82 -6.24
CA ALA A 247 -6.02 8.50 -4.98
C ALA A 247 -7.30 9.07 -4.36
N SER A 248 -8.14 9.73 -5.17
CA SER A 248 -9.46 10.23 -4.74
C SER A 248 -10.37 9.11 -4.22
N LYS A 249 -10.49 8.01 -4.97
CA LYS A 249 -11.29 6.85 -4.55
C LYS A 249 -10.77 6.19 -3.28
N VAL A 250 -9.45 5.98 -3.15
CA VAL A 250 -8.83 5.41 -1.95
C VAL A 250 -9.07 6.31 -0.73
N PHE A 251 -8.92 7.63 -0.91
CA PHE A 251 -9.22 8.59 0.15
C PHE A 251 -10.67 8.50 0.62
N GLU A 252 -11.64 8.51 -0.30
CA GLU A 252 -13.07 8.40 0.02
C GLU A 252 -13.41 7.07 0.73
N LEU A 253 -12.80 5.96 0.31
CA LEU A 253 -13.01 4.65 0.92
C LEU A 253 -12.54 4.61 2.38
N LEU A 254 -11.36 5.16 2.65
CA LEU A 254 -10.75 5.18 3.98
C LEU A 254 -11.30 6.31 4.88
N GLN A 255 -11.85 7.38 4.30
CA GLN A 255 -12.55 8.43 5.04
C GLN A 255 -13.99 8.01 5.38
N GLY A 256 -14.63 7.29 4.46
CA GLY A 256 -16.01 6.85 4.57
C GLY A 256 -16.24 5.82 5.67
N LYS A 257 -17.51 5.47 5.86
CA LYS A 257 -17.93 4.38 6.77
C LYS A 257 -18.03 3.03 6.05
N VAL A 258 -17.39 2.92 4.88
CA VAL A 258 -17.48 1.74 4.02
C VAL A 258 -16.88 0.55 4.74
N PHE A 259 -15.68 0.72 5.29
CA PHE A 259 -15.03 -0.29 6.11
C PHE A 259 -15.30 -0.01 7.60
N ARG A 260 -15.69 -1.06 8.35
CA ARG A 260 -16.00 -0.93 9.78
C ARG A 260 -14.77 -0.67 10.65
N SER A 261 -13.62 -1.25 10.27
CA SER A 261 -12.42 -1.31 11.09
C SER A 261 -11.17 -0.75 10.41
N VAL A 262 -11.26 -0.31 9.15
CA VAL A 262 -10.13 0.15 8.35
C VAL A 262 -10.43 1.56 7.85
N GLY A 263 -9.77 2.57 8.38
CA GLY A 263 -9.97 3.94 7.90
C GLY A 263 -8.94 4.91 8.44
N TRP A 264 -9.01 6.15 7.97
CA TRP A 264 -8.11 7.21 8.43
C TRP A 264 -8.26 7.46 9.94
N SER A 265 -9.49 7.45 10.45
CA SER A 265 -9.73 7.57 11.90
C SER A 265 -9.02 6.47 12.68
N THR A 266 -9.03 5.23 12.19
CA THR A 266 -8.31 4.11 12.80
C THR A 266 -6.81 4.38 12.86
N LEU A 267 -6.20 4.89 11.78
CA LEU A 267 -4.79 5.29 11.77
C LEU A 267 -4.49 6.34 12.85
N PHE A 268 -5.24 7.45 12.87
CA PHE A 268 -5.00 8.55 13.81
C PHE A 268 -5.27 8.15 15.28
N ASP A 269 -6.29 7.33 15.52
CA ASP A 269 -6.57 6.75 16.83
C ASP A 269 -5.43 5.84 17.28
N CYS A 270 -4.91 4.97 16.39
CA CYS A 270 -3.77 4.11 16.67
C CYS A 270 -2.52 4.90 17.04
N LEU A 271 -2.16 5.93 16.25
CA LEU A 271 -1.02 6.82 16.54
C LEU A 271 -1.16 7.47 17.92
N SER A 272 -2.35 7.98 18.24
CA SER A 272 -2.64 8.63 19.53
C SER A 272 -2.57 7.65 20.71
N ILE A 273 -3.10 6.43 20.54
CA ILE A 273 -3.02 5.36 21.56
C ILE A 273 -1.56 4.98 21.81
N TYR A 274 -0.74 4.87 20.76
CA TYR A 274 0.68 4.52 20.89
C TYR A 274 1.49 5.62 21.56
N ASP A 275 1.25 6.88 21.21
CA ASP A 275 1.86 8.03 21.86
C ASP A 275 1.59 8.05 23.37
N GLU A 276 0.32 7.88 23.77
CA GLU A 276 -0.06 7.86 25.19
C GLU A 276 0.54 6.65 25.95
N LYS A 277 0.56 5.46 25.34
CA LYS A 277 1.21 4.29 25.93
C LYS A 277 2.71 4.48 26.11
N LEU A 278 3.39 5.07 25.12
CA LEU A 278 4.83 5.34 25.19
C LEU A 278 5.15 6.38 26.27
N LYS A 279 4.35 7.46 26.38
CA LYS A 279 4.48 8.44 27.48
C LYS A 279 4.35 7.80 28.86
N GLN A 280 3.34 6.95 29.05
CA GLN A 280 3.13 6.24 30.32
C GLN A 280 4.31 5.32 30.68
N SER A 281 4.89 4.65 29.67
CA SER A 281 6.06 3.79 29.88
C SER A 281 7.29 4.57 30.35
N LEU A 282 7.52 5.77 29.81
CA LEU A 282 8.64 6.65 30.21
C LEU A 282 8.48 7.22 31.62
N GLN A 283 7.24 7.43 32.07
CA GLN A 283 6.94 7.96 33.41
C GLN A 283 7.05 6.90 34.52
N THR A 284 7.00 5.61 34.17
CA THR A 284 7.00 4.51 35.14
C THR A 284 8.42 4.01 35.38
N ALA A 285 9.05 4.46 36.47
CA ALA A 285 10.40 4.02 36.85
C ALA A 285 10.45 2.49 37.07
N GLY A 286 11.26 1.80 36.27
CA GLY A 286 11.45 0.34 36.34
C GLY A 286 10.50 -0.50 35.48
N ALA A 287 9.64 0.11 34.67
CA ALA A 287 8.86 -0.62 33.67
C ALA A 287 9.76 -1.12 32.52
N MET A 288 9.56 -2.37 32.11
CA MET A 288 10.15 -2.91 30.89
C MET A 288 9.66 -2.05 29.70
N LEU A 289 10.56 -1.62 28.82
CA LEU A 289 10.20 -0.80 27.65
C LEU A 289 9.11 -1.52 26.85
N LEU A 290 8.05 -0.80 26.48
CA LEU A 290 6.96 -1.36 25.69
C LEU A 290 7.50 -1.84 24.35
N GLU A 291 7.47 -3.15 24.10
CA GLU A 291 7.80 -3.70 22.78
C GLU A 291 6.70 -3.32 21.80
N PHE A 292 7.07 -2.69 20.68
CA PHE A 292 6.16 -2.34 19.61
C PHE A 292 5.82 -3.62 18.82
N PRO A 293 4.56 -4.10 18.81
CA PRO A 293 4.20 -5.32 18.10
C PRO A 293 4.49 -5.21 16.60
N GLU A 294 5.20 -6.19 16.05
CA GLU A 294 5.61 -6.20 14.62
C GLU A 294 4.41 -6.09 13.65
N GLY A 295 3.29 -6.76 13.95
CA GLY A 295 2.07 -6.67 13.14
C GLY A 295 1.48 -5.26 13.13
N ASP A 296 1.48 -4.58 14.27
CA ASP A 296 0.99 -3.20 14.40
C ASP A 296 1.93 -2.24 13.69
N ALA A 297 3.25 -2.46 13.78
CA ALA A 297 4.25 -1.65 13.08
C ALA A 297 4.11 -1.77 11.56
N LYS A 298 3.91 -2.99 11.05
CA LYS A 298 3.66 -3.23 9.63
C LYS A 298 2.35 -2.62 9.15
N ALA A 299 1.27 -2.75 9.93
CA ALA A 299 0.00 -2.12 9.60
C ALA A 299 0.12 -0.60 9.56
N LEU A 300 0.81 0.00 10.55
CA LEU A 300 1.05 1.44 10.61
C LEU A 300 1.84 1.92 9.39
N VAL A 301 2.91 1.22 9.01
CA VAL A 301 3.71 1.56 7.82
C VAL A 301 2.87 1.47 6.54
N ALA A 302 2.02 0.45 6.42
CA ALA A 302 1.15 0.32 5.26
C ALA A 302 0.14 1.48 5.16
N TYR A 303 -0.45 1.89 6.28
CA TYR A 303 -1.29 3.11 6.34
C TYR A 303 -0.53 4.38 5.97
N LEU A 304 0.71 4.54 6.45
CA LEU A 304 1.54 5.68 6.11
C LEU A 304 1.88 5.67 4.61
N ASN A 305 2.12 4.52 4.00
CA ASN A 305 2.34 4.42 2.56
C ASN A 305 1.06 4.78 1.77
N ASP A 306 -0.12 4.36 2.23
CA ASP A 306 -1.40 4.76 1.63
C ASP A 306 -1.57 6.28 1.66
N LEU A 307 -1.39 6.87 2.84
CA LEU A 307 -1.47 8.31 3.02
C LEU A 307 -0.45 9.02 2.11
N GLN A 308 0.76 8.48 1.97
CA GLN A 308 1.80 9.07 1.14
C GLN A 308 1.36 9.10 -0.32
N LYS A 309 0.87 7.96 -0.82
CA LYS A 309 0.45 7.82 -2.21
C LYS A 309 -0.76 8.65 -2.54
N VAL A 310 -1.72 8.70 -1.62
CA VAL A 310 -2.92 9.53 -1.73
C VAL A 310 -2.53 11.00 -1.83
N VAL A 311 -1.66 11.51 -0.94
CA VAL A 311 -1.21 12.91 -0.96
C VAL A 311 -0.37 13.22 -2.20
N GLU A 312 0.49 12.29 -2.64
CA GLU A 312 1.35 12.45 -3.82
C GLU A 312 0.55 12.66 -5.11
N ASN A 313 -0.49 11.87 -5.33
CA ASN A 313 -1.24 11.85 -6.59
C ASN A 313 -2.53 12.69 -6.56
N GLU A 314 -2.78 13.39 -5.46
CA GLU A 314 -4.00 14.18 -5.28
C GLU A 314 -4.10 15.42 -6.19
N ASN A 315 -5.33 15.84 -6.47
CA ASN A 315 -5.62 17.19 -6.93
C ASN A 315 -5.23 18.24 -5.87
N PRO A 316 -4.29 19.16 -6.16
CA PRO A 316 -3.83 20.16 -5.20
C PRO A 316 -4.91 21.09 -4.63
N LEU A 317 -6.07 21.21 -5.31
CA LEU A 317 -7.18 22.07 -4.88
C LEU A 317 -8.03 21.43 -3.77
N GLU A 318 -8.05 20.11 -3.67
CA GLU A 318 -8.88 19.36 -2.71
C GLU A 318 -8.14 19.05 -1.40
N ARG A 319 -6.80 18.97 -1.46
CA ARG A 319 -5.88 18.58 -0.37
C ARG A 319 -6.08 19.30 0.95
N LYS A 320 -6.41 20.60 0.89
CA LYS A 320 -6.59 21.43 2.08
C LYS A 320 -7.77 20.99 2.96
N ASN A 321 -8.70 20.22 2.41
CA ASN A 321 -9.92 19.81 3.08
C ASN A 321 -9.86 18.39 3.65
N TRP A 322 -8.83 17.61 3.29
CA TRP A 322 -8.80 16.17 3.55
C TRP A 322 -8.33 15.83 4.96
N PHE A 323 -7.28 16.50 5.43
CA PHE A 323 -6.72 16.30 6.77
C PHE A 323 -6.54 17.64 7.47
N SER A 324 -7.42 17.93 8.43
CA SER A 324 -7.39 19.18 9.20
C SER A 324 -6.34 19.18 10.32
N ASP A 325 -5.93 18.00 10.77
CA ASP A 325 -4.91 17.81 11.81
C ASP A 325 -3.94 16.69 11.39
N ILE A 326 -2.69 17.07 11.17
CA ILE A 326 -1.60 16.15 10.80
C ILE A 326 -0.61 15.93 11.95
N GLU A 327 -0.80 16.61 13.09
CA GLU A 327 0.09 16.47 14.26
C GLU A 327 0.29 15.01 14.70
N PRO A 328 -0.74 14.14 14.75
CA PRO A 328 -0.54 12.77 15.23
C PRO A 328 0.41 11.93 14.38
N LEU A 329 0.62 12.27 13.10
CA LEU A 329 1.52 11.55 12.17
C LEU A 329 3.00 11.64 12.55
N PHE A 330 3.35 12.56 13.44
CA PHE A 330 4.74 12.82 13.79
C PHE A 330 5.05 12.53 15.25
N LYS A 331 4.03 12.22 16.06
CA LYS A 331 4.18 12.01 17.51
C LYS A 331 5.13 10.87 17.85
N LEU A 332 5.22 9.84 17.00
CA LEU A 332 6.04 8.67 17.30
C LEU A 332 7.53 8.84 16.97
N LEU A 333 7.90 9.81 16.11
CA LEU A 333 9.28 10.11 15.71
C LEU A 333 10.22 10.28 16.91
N GLY A 334 9.70 10.86 17.99
CA GLY A 334 10.49 11.23 19.15
C GLY A 334 10.88 10.09 20.11
N TYR A 335 10.29 8.90 19.97
CA TYR A 335 10.48 7.78 20.90
C TYR A 335 11.54 6.79 20.41
N GLU A 336 12.47 6.38 21.28
CA GLU A 336 13.53 5.44 20.93
C GLU A 336 13.01 4.04 20.55
N ASN A 337 11.92 3.59 21.18
CA ASN A 337 11.36 2.23 21.03
C ASN A 337 10.57 2.00 19.74
N VAL A 338 10.29 3.06 18.98
CA VAL A 338 9.55 2.95 17.72
C VAL A 338 10.49 2.39 16.65
N PRO A 339 10.11 1.32 15.93
CA PRO A 339 10.98 0.71 14.94
C PRO A 339 11.47 1.71 13.88
N PRO A 340 12.74 1.63 13.44
CA PRO A 340 13.31 2.61 12.49
C PRO A 340 12.50 2.74 11.19
N TYR A 341 11.93 1.65 10.70
CA TYR A 341 11.13 1.65 9.47
C TYR A 341 9.77 2.34 9.63
N VAL A 342 9.19 2.38 10.84
CA VAL A 342 7.98 3.17 11.13
C VAL A 342 8.31 4.65 11.09
N LYS A 343 9.42 5.05 11.74
CA LYS A 343 9.92 6.43 11.70
C LYS A 343 10.24 6.88 10.29
N GLN A 344 10.77 5.99 9.46
CA GLN A 344 11.00 6.27 8.04
C GLN A 344 9.68 6.57 7.31
N GLY A 345 8.62 5.80 7.58
CA GLY A 345 7.29 6.07 7.04
C GLY A 345 6.75 7.45 7.43
N GLU A 346 6.83 7.80 8.72
CA GLU A 346 6.40 9.12 9.23
C GLU A 346 7.22 10.27 8.61
N ASN A 347 8.54 10.08 8.45
CA ASN A 347 9.41 11.05 7.78
C ASN A 347 9.09 11.22 6.29
N ASN A 348 8.79 10.14 5.57
CA ASN A 348 8.41 10.20 4.17
C ASN A 348 7.10 10.99 3.98
N ILE A 349 6.12 10.76 4.86
CA ILE A 349 4.88 11.53 4.90
C ILE A 349 5.14 13.00 5.16
N LEU A 350 5.99 13.31 6.14
CA LEU A 350 6.37 14.68 6.44
C LEU A 350 6.95 15.35 5.20
N GLN A 351 7.94 14.72 4.55
CA GLN A 351 8.52 15.25 3.32
C GLN A 351 7.47 15.45 2.22
N GLN A 352 6.55 14.50 2.04
CA GLN A 352 5.52 14.59 1.02
C GLN A 352 4.57 15.77 1.28
N TYR A 353 4.04 15.93 2.49
CA TYR A 353 3.19 17.07 2.84
C TYR A 353 3.91 18.40 2.57
N LEU A 354 5.16 18.50 3.03
CA LEU A 354 5.99 19.68 2.87
C LEU A 354 6.22 20.07 1.40
N ILE A 355 6.62 19.11 0.54
CA ILE A 355 6.81 19.34 -0.90
C ILE A 355 5.49 19.72 -1.57
N SER A 356 4.41 19.09 -1.14
CA SER A 356 3.10 19.26 -1.75
C SER A 356 2.48 20.65 -1.45
N GLU A 357 2.87 21.27 -0.34
CA GLU A 357 2.40 22.57 0.14
C GLU A 357 3.34 23.74 -0.20
N GLU A 358 4.57 23.46 -0.66
CA GLU A 358 5.49 24.43 -1.28
C GLU A 358 4.86 25.20 -2.47
N ARG A 359 3.75 24.67 -3.03
CA ARG A 359 3.02 25.28 -4.15
C ARG A 359 1.99 26.34 -3.72
N ASP A 360 1.75 26.55 -2.43
CA ASP A 360 0.81 27.57 -1.94
C ASP A 360 1.49 28.64 -1.08
N LEU A 361 2.01 29.66 -1.76
CA LEU A 361 2.66 30.83 -1.14
C LEU A 361 1.69 31.74 -0.35
N SER A 362 0.38 31.47 -0.36
CA SER A 362 -0.63 32.37 0.23
C SER A 362 -0.71 32.30 1.76
N ASP A 363 -0.35 31.17 2.39
CA ASP A 363 -0.46 30.98 3.85
C ASP A 363 0.81 31.39 4.65
N ARG A 364 1.91 31.78 3.96
CA ARG A 364 3.20 32.22 4.54
C ARG A 364 3.66 31.38 5.76
N GLY A 365 3.50 30.06 5.70
CA GLY A 365 3.97 29.16 6.75
C GLY A 365 3.15 29.13 8.05
N ARG A 366 2.00 29.82 8.15
CA ARG A 366 1.25 29.97 9.42
C ARG A 366 0.72 28.65 9.98
N ARG A 367 0.22 27.75 9.13
CA ARG A 367 -0.24 26.40 9.55
C ARG A 367 0.90 25.51 10.05
N PHE A 368 2.13 25.78 9.63
CA PHE A 368 3.29 24.94 9.92
C PHE A 368 4.07 25.35 11.15
N ILE A 369 3.68 26.43 11.83
CA ILE A 369 4.39 26.88 13.04
C ILE A 369 4.37 25.81 14.14
N GLY A 370 3.31 25.00 14.21
CA GLY A 370 3.21 23.85 15.11
C GLY A 370 4.16 22.72 14.72
N ILE A 371 4.21 22.38 13.43
CA ILE A 371 5.08 21.34 12.87
C ILE A 371 6.56 21.75 12.96
N PHE A 372 6.87 23.00 12.66
CA PHE A 372 8.20 23.58 12.84
C PHE A 372 8.64 23.51 14.30
N ARG A 373 7.78 23.94 15.25
CA ARG A 373 8.09 23.82 16.69
C ARG A 373 8.25 22.37 17.10
N PHE A 374 7.45 21.46 16.56
CA PHE A 374 7.58 20.03 16.83
C PHE A 374 8.94 19.49 16.35
N ILE A 375 9.26 19.66 15.05
CA ILE A 375 10.53 19.22 14.46
C ILE A 375 11.71 19.88 15.18
N TYR A 376 11.61 21.15 15.52
CA TYR A 376 12.65 21.85 16.26
C TYR A 376 12.80 21.32 17.69
N ASP A 377 11.74 21.32 18.50
CA ASP A 377 11.82 21.01 19.93
C ASP A 377 11.96 19.51 20.21
N HIS A 378 11.34 18.65 19.39
CA HIS A 378 11.27 17.20 19.62
C HIS A 378 12.25 16.38 18.77
N ASP A 379 12.73 16.88 17.64
CA ASP A 379 13.67 16.12 16.79
C ASP A 379 15.05 16.76 16.66
N PHE A 380 15.12 18.03 16.27
CA PHE A 380 16.38 18.71 16.03
C PHE A 380 17.09 19.14 17.33
N ARG A 381 16.36 19.68 18.30
CA ARG A 381 16.93 20.16 19.57
C ARG A 381 17.49 19.04 20.44
N PRO A 382 16.85 17.86 20.57
CA PRO A 382 17.42 16.73 21.30
C PRO A 382 18.52 15.99 20.52
N PHE A 383 18.77 16.34 19.25
CA PHE A 383 19.75 15.68 18.38
C PHE A 383 21.13 15.44 19.00
N PRO A 384 21.76 16.40 19.72
CA PRO A 384 23.08 16.18 20.33
C PRO A 384 23.05 15.18 21.48
N GLN A 385 21.87 14.93 22.05
CA GLN A 385 21.65 14.21 23.29
C GLN A 385 21.03 12.81 23.07
N ARG A 386 20.42 12.55 21.90
CA ARG A 386 19.88 11.24 21.53
C ARG A 386 20.97 10.23 21.20
N ALA A 387 20.85 9.03 21.77
CA ALA A 387 21.68 7.89 21.43
C ALA A 387 21.05 7.15 20.23
N TYR A 388 21.63 7.31 19.05
CA TYR A 388 21.21 6.56 17.86
C TYR A 388 22.05 5.29 17.74
N THR A 389 21.39 4.14 17.56
CA THR A 389 22.05 2.84 17.36
C THR A 389 22.78 2.78 16.01
N ASN A 390 22.30 3.55 15.01
CA ASN A 390 22.85 3.61 13.65
C ASN A 390 23.25 5.06 13.29
N PRO A 391 24.54 5.32 12.98
CA PRO A 391 25.00 6.64 12.55
C PRO A 391 24.36 7.15 11.25
N CYS A 392 23.96 6.27 10.32
CA CYS A 392 23.33 6.69 9.07
C CYS A 392 21.93 7.26 9.31
N GLU A 393 21.13 6.60 10.15
CA GLU A 393 19.79 7.06 10.55
C GLU A 393 19.86 8.41 11.28
N LYS A 394 20.89 8.59 12.11
CA LYS A 394 21.18 9.85 12.79
C LYS A 394 21.33 11.02 11.80
N TRP A 395 22.10 10.81 10.73
CA TRP A 395 22.32 11.86 9.73
C TRP A 395 21.11 12.08 8.81
N GLN A 396 20.37 11.03 8.45
CA GLN A 396 19.15 11.14 7.65
C GLN A 396 18.08 12.00 8.35
N SER A 397 17.90 11.81 9.66
CA SER A 397 16.98 12.62 10.47
C SER A 397 17.36 14.11 10.48
N VAL A 398 18.65 14.44 10.62
CA VAL A 398 19.12 15.84 10.57
C VAL A 398 18.99 16.44 9.18
N VAL A 399 19.33 15.69 8.14
CA VAL A 399 19.17 16.16 6.76
C VAL A 399 17.71 16.49 6.48
N ALA A 400 16.78 15.64 6.93
CA ALA A 400 15.35 15.92 6.81
C ALA A 400 14.91 17.18 7.59
N CYS A 401 15.38 17.35 8.84
CA CYS A 401 15.10 18.56 9.62
C CYS A 401 15.66 19.84 8.97
N LEU A 402 16.89 19.79 8.46
CA LEU A 402 17.54 20.92 7.81
C LEU A 402 16.88 21.26 6.47
N GLN A 403 16.46 20.26 5.70
CA GLN A 403 15.66 20.46 4.48
C GLN A 403 14.33 21.16 4.81
N HIS A 404 13.67 20.75 5.90
CA HIS A 404 12.46 21.41 6.38
C HIS A 404 12.71 22.87 6.77
N PHE A 405 13.77 23.16 7.52
CA PHE A 405 14.11 24.55 7.89
C PHE A 405 14.46 25.40 6.68
N HIS A 406 15.23 24.85 5.73
CA HIS A 406 15.56 25.53 4.48
C HIS A 406 14.30 25.86 3.67
N MET A 407 13.38 24.91 3.54
CA MET A 407 12.10 25.12 2.86
C MET A 407 11.26 26.21 3.53
N ILE A 408 11.13 26.19 4.86
CA ILE A 408 10.41 27.27 5.58
C ILE A 408 11.07 28.62 5.30
N LEU A 409 12.40 28.69 5.36
CA LEU A 409 13.14 29.91 5.10
C LEU A 409 12.98 30.39 3.66
N SER A 410 12.92 29.50 2.67
CA SER A 410 12.69 29.87 1.27
C SER A 410 11.25 30.30 0.97
N MET A 411 10.29 29.97 1.84
CA MET A 411 8.91 30.48 1.76
C MET A 411 8.74 31.91 2.29
N TYR A 412 9.74 32.44 3.00
CA TYR A 412 9.77 33.83 3.44
C TYR A 412 10.60 34.66 2.45
N ASP A 413 9.92 35.36 1.53
CA ASP A 413 10.54 36.44 0.77
C ASP A 413 10.70 37.64 1.72
N ILE A 414 11.94 37.93 2.13
CA ILE A 414 12.24 39.04 3.04
C ILE A 414 12.05 40.34 2.26
N ASN A 415 10.89 40.96 2.40
CA ASN A 415 10.61 42.27 1.81
C ASN A 415 11.16 43.39 2.70
N GLU A 416 11.41 44.57 2.12
CA GLU A 416 11.92 45.75 2.85
C GLU A 416 11.03 46.12 4.06
N ASP A 417 9.73 45.84 4.00
CA ASP A 417 8.78 46.02 5.10
C ASP A 417 9.11 45.18 6.36
N ASP A 418 9.71 43.99 6.19
CA ASP A 418 10.12 43.13 7.32
C ASP A 418 11.45 43.63 7.96
N ILE A 419 12.23 44.40 7.21
CA ILE A 419 13.50 45.02 7.66
C ILE A 419 13.20 46.27 8.50
N ASP A 420 12.21 47.07 8.10
CA ASP A 420 11.82 48.29 8.82
C ASP A 420 11.27 48.01 10.22
N VAL A 421 10.55 46.89 10.41
CA VAL A 421 10.07 46.47 11.74
C VAL A 421 11.22 46.09 12.68
N VAL A 422 12.35 45.63 12.16
CA VAL A 422 13.55 45.31 12.95
C VAL A 422 14.40 46.57 13.21
N ALA A 423 14.42 47.52 12.27
CA ALA A 423 15.14 48.80 12.41
C ALA A 423 14.48 49.74 13.43
N ASP A 424 13.14 49.76 13.50
CA ASP A 424 12.38 50.58 14.47
C ASP A 424 12.52 50.09 15.92
N ARG A 425 13.07 48.90 16.12
CA ARG A 425 13.33 48.33 17.45
C ARG A 425 14.41 49.09 18.24
N SER A 426 15.15 49.99 17.59
CA SER A 426 16.11 50.88 18.24
C SER A 426 15.47 52.15 18.83
N GLN A 427 14.23 52.50 18.45
CA GLN A 427 13.59 53.74 18.88
C GLN A 427 12.06 53.66 19.05
N LEU A 428 11.52 52.79 19.93
CA LEU A 428 10.23 53.13 20.55
C LEU A 428 10.00 52.42 21.88
N SER A 429 10.35 53.11 22.96
CA SER A 429 9.70 52.90 24.25
C SER A 429 8.32 53.56 24.23
N THR A 430 7.33 52.89 24.82
CA THR A 430 5.97 53.37 25.15
C THR A 430 4.97 53.51 23.99
N VAL A 431 4.20 52.45 23.69
CA VAL A 431 2.72 52.46 23.52
C VAL A 431 2.20 51.03 23.66
N THR A 432 1.18 50.85 24.50
CA THR A 432 0.47 49.58 24.74
C THR A 432 -0.54 49.32 23.61
N GLN A 433 -0.19 48.44 22.68
CA GLN A 433 -1.10 47.82 21.69
C GLN A 433 -0.83 46.31 21.66
N PRO A 434 -1.84 45.46 21.36
CA PRO A 434 -1.65 44.01 21.34
C PRO A 434 -0.69 43.65 20.20
N SER A 435 0.50 43.17 20.59
CA SER A 435 1.68 43.15 19.74
C SER A 435 1.67 42.05 18.66
N PRO A 436 2.29 42.28 17.48
CA PRO A 436 2.65 41.24 16.50
C PRO A 436 3.80 40.33 16.95
N LEU A 437 4.14 40.31 18.25
CA LEU A 437 5.28 39.58 18.82
C LEU A 437 5.19 38.05 18.66
N GLN A 438 3.99 37.51 18.47
CA GLN A 438 3.79 36.07 18.23
C GLN A 438 4.17 35.66 16.78
N MET A 439 4.27 36.62 15.85
CA MET A 439 4.61 36.39 14.44
C MET A 439 6.12 36.34 14.18
N GLN A 440 6.96 36.86 15.08
CA GLN A 440 8.42 36.96 14.89
C GLN A 440 9.24 35.91 15.65
N LEU A 441 8.61 35.14 16.54
CA LEU A 441 9.28 34.10 17.32
C LEU A 441 9.96 33.01 16.45
N PRO A 442 9.34 32.52 15.35
CA PRO A 442 9.96 31.53 14.48
C PRO A 442 11.20 32.07 13.79
N ILE A 443 11.14 33.31 13.29
CA ILE A 443 12.26 33.96 12.57
C ILE A 443 13.45 34.17 13.51
N LEU A 444 13.20 34.58 14.76
CA LEU A 444 14.26 34.82 15.73
C LEU A 444 14.91 33.51 16.23
N GLU A 445 14.14 32.45 16.41
CA GLU A 445 14.67 31.11 16.71
C GLU A 445 15.37 30.49 15.49
N LEU A 446 14.85 30.67 14.27
CA LEU A 446 15.49 30.27 13.00
C LEU A 446 16.82 30.99 12.78
N LEU A 447 16.92 32.31 13.06
CA LEU A 447 18.16 33.06 12.96
C LEU A 447 19.21 32.58 13.97
N LYS A 448 18.80 32.17 15.17
CA LYS A 448 19.70 31.48 16.11
C LYS A 448 20.16 30.13 15.54
N VAL A 449 19.26 29.35 14.96
CA VAL A 449 19.60 28.06 14.32
C VAL A 449 20.53 28.25 13.11
N CYS A 450 20.35 29.28 12.28
CA CYS A 450 21.23 29.63 11.17
C CYS A 450 22.62 30.06 11.65
N ALA A 451 22.71 30.79 12.77
CA ALA A 451 23.99 31.12 13.39
C ALA A 451 24.71 29.86 13.89
N TYR A 452 23.99 28.89 14.46
CA TYR A 452 24.53 27.58 14.85
C TYR A 452 24.87 26.68 13.65
N SER A 453 24.07 26.69 12.59
CA SER A 453 24.28 25.91 11.35
C SER A 453 25.48 26.43 10.55
N SER A 454 25.66 27.75 10.49
CA SER A 454 26.87 28.36 9.90
C SER A 454 28.12 27.99 10.70
N PHE A 455 28.01 27.89 12.03
CA PHE A 455 29.10 27.42 12.88
C PHE A 455 29.42 25.94 12.67
N CYS A 456 28.40 25.08 12.56
CA CYS A 456 28.58 23.66 12.24
C CYS A 456 29.14 23.44 10.82
N SER A 457 28.71 24.22 9.84
CA SER A 457 29.23 24.17 8.47
C SER A 457 30.69 24.62 8.39
N PHE A 458 31.09 25.60 9.21
CA PHE A 458 32.48 26.06 9.31
C PHE A 458 33.40 25.04 10.02
N VAL A 459 32.87 24.23 10.94
CA VAL A 459 33.60 23.18 11.66
C VAL A 459 33.65 21.85 10.90
N LEU A 460 32.76 21.63 9.92
CA LEU A 460 32.73 20.40 9.10
C LEU A 460 33.44 20.53 7.74
N PHE A 461 33.76 21.76 7.29
CA PHE A 461 34.47 22.04 6.03
C PHE A 461 35.88 22.65 6.20
N ASN A 462 36.41 22.71 7.43
CA ASN A 462 37.85 22.80 7.72
C ASN A 462 38.25 21.59 8.57
#